data_AF-A0A0S8B844-F1
#
_entry.id   AF-A0A0S8B844-F1
#
_cell.length_a   1.000
_cell.length_b   1.000
_cell.length_c   1.000
_cell.angle_alpha   90.00
_cell.angle_beta   90.00
_cell.angle_gamma   90.00
#
_symmetry.space_group_name_H-M   'P 1'
#
loop_
_entity.id
_entity.type
_entity.pdbx_description
1 polymer ?
#
loop_
_entity_poly.entity_id
_entity_poly.type
_entity_poly.pdbx_seq_one_letter_code
_entity_poly.pdbx_strand_id
1 'polypeptide(L)'
;MSPAAARVLHGAFVLAVLVLVVALALVRGAANLGDLELPIPALRIAAFVLMLGTLIGQRVLRAGLPTLQSAADATAWWQAHGPRVLTIWALADGLATVGVVFWFLTGDIVPLAIGTGVGLFLLVMARPAGFEDG
;
A
#
# COMPACT_ATOMS: atom_id res chain seq x y z
N MET A 1 11.49 3.26 -16.77
CA MET A 1 11.10 4.37 -15.87
C MET A 1 12.37 5.07 -15.42
N SER A 2 12.40 6.39 -15.25
CA SER A 2 13.55 7.09 -14.66
C SER A 2 13.46 7.09 -13.12
N PRO A 3 14.58 7.26 -12.38
CA PRO A 3 14.54 7.36 -10.91
C PRO A 3 13.63 8.49 -10.41
N ALA A 4 13.64 9.63 -11.10
CA ALA A 4 12.76 10.75 -10.78
C ALA A 4 11.28 10.37 -10.94
N ALA A 5 10.92 9.67 -12.03
CA ALA A 5 9.56 9.19 -12.24
C ALA A 5 9.14 8.18 -11.16
N ALA A 6 10.07 7.31 -10.71
CA ALA A 6 9.82 6.37 -9.62
C ALA A 6 9.47 7.07 -8.31
N ARG A 7 10.18 8.16 -7.96
CA ARG A 7 9.90 8.98 -6.76
C ARG A 7 8.56 9.69 -6.83
N VAL A 8 8.24 10.28 -7.99
CA VAL A 8 6.94 10.94 -8.19
C VAL A 8 5.80 9.93 -8.07
N LEU A 9 5.92 8.76 -8.72
CA LEU A 9 4.89 7.72 -8.65
C LEU A 9 4.71 7.16 -7.24
N HIS A 10 5.81 6.86 -6.54
CA HIS A 10 5.74 6.40 -5.15
C HIS A 10 5.07 7.45 -4.25
N GLY A 11 5.44 8.73 -4.40
CA GLY A 11 4.79 9.83 -3.69
C GLY A 11 3.29 9.92 -4.00
N ALA A 12 2.89 9.69 -5.25
CA ALA A 12 1.49 9.67 -5.65
C ALA A 12 0.71 8.52 -4.98
N PHE A 13 1.28 7.31 -4.88
CA PHE A 13 0.66 6.20 -4.14
C PHE A 13 0.43 6.56 -2.66
N VAL A 14 1.46 7.05 -1.97
CA VAL A 14 1.34 7.43 -0.56
C VAL A 14 0.31 8.55 -0.37
N LEU A 15 0.38 9.58 -1.20
CA LEU A 15 -0.54 10.71 -1.12
C LEU A 15 -1.99 10.29 -1.40
N ALA A 16 -2.22 9.42 -2.40
CA ALA A 16 -3.55 8.91 -2.72
C ALA A 16 -4.18 8.19 -1.53
N VAL A 17 -3.45 7.31 -0.85
CA VAL A 17 -3.94 6.62 0.35
C VAL A 17 -4.26 7.63 1.46
N LEU A 18 -3.38 8.60 1.73
CA LEU A 18 -3.61 9.60 2.77
C LEU A 18 -4.84 10.48 2.47
N VAL A 19 -4.98 10.94 1.23
CA VAL A 19 -6.16 11.72 0.79
C VAL A 19 -7.42 10.89 0.92
N LEU A 20 -7.38 9.61 0.54
CA LEU A 20 -8.53 8.70 0.68
C LEU A 20 -8.94 8.52 2.15
N VAL A 21 -7.98 8.33 3.05
CA VAL A 21 -8.23 8.22 4.50
C VAL A 21 -8.90 9.48 5.05
N VAL A 22 -8.35 10.65 4.73
CA VAL A 22 -8.92 11.93 5.18
C VAL A 22 -10.32 12.12 4.59
N ALA A 23 -10.52 11.88 3.30
CA ALA A 23 -11.81 12.05 2.65
C ALA A 23 -12.88 11.14 3.27
N LEU A 24 -12.59 9.84 3.45
CA LEU A 24 -13.54 8.90 4.04
C LEU A 24 -13.81 9.20 5.51
N ALA A 25 -12.82 9.70 6.26
CA ALA A 25 -13.01 10.12 7.65
C ALA A 25 -13.95 11.34 7.76
N LEU A 26 -13.76 12.34 6.91
CA LEU A 26 -14.63 13.52 6.86
C LEU A 26 -16.06 13.13 6.47
N VAL A 27 -16.22 12.28 5.45
CA VAL A 27 -17.54 11.81 5.01
C VAL A 27 -18.23 11.02 6.12
N ARG A 28 -17.54 10.08 6.79
CA ARG A 28 -18.12 9.28 7.87
C ARG A 28 -18.55 10.16 9.05
N GLY A 29 -17.75 11.15 9.42
CA GLY A 29 -18.06 12.09 10.49
C GLY A 29 -19.25 13.01 10.17
N ALA A 30 -19.39 13.45 8.92
CA ALA A 30 -20.48 14.32 8.50
C ALA A 30 -21.80 13.57 8.28
N ALA A 31 -21.74 12.36 7.72
CA ALA A 31 -22.92 11.60 7.33
C ALA A 31 -23.59 10.84 8.49
N ASN A 32 -23.01 10.85 9.71
CA ASN A 32 -23.47 10.07 10.86
C ASN A 32 -23.87 8.65 10.44
N LEU A 33 -23.01 8.00 9.64
CA LEU A 33 -23.28 6.66 9.14
C LEU A 33 -23.46 5.73 10.34
N GLY A 34 -24.70 5.30 10.55
CA GLY A 34 -25.01 4.23 11.49
C GLY A 34 -24.25 2.97 11.09
N ASP A 35 -23.96 2.12 12.06
CA ASP A 35 -23.24 0.88 11.79
C ASP A 35 -24.09 0.00 10.86
N LEU A 36 -23.62 -0.20 9.64
CA LEU A 36 -24.19 -1.20 8.76
C LEU A 36 -24.06 -2.55 9.46
N GLU A 37 -25.14 -3.36 9.46
CA GLU A 37 -25.11 -4.75 9.93
C GLU A 37 -24.29 -5.62 8.95
N LEU A 38 -22.99 -5.39 8.92
CA LEU A 38 -22.03 -6.17 8.17
C LEU A 38 -21.47 -7.29 9.07
N PRO A 39 -21.08 -8.43 8.50
CA PRO A 39 -20.44 -9.49 9.26
C PRO A 39 -19.01 -9.08 9.64
N ILE A 40 -18.86 -8.28 10.69
CA ILE A 40 -17.58 -7.74 11.20
C ILE A 40 -16.52 -8.86 11.36
N PRO A 41 -16.83 -10.05 11.92
CA PRO A 41 -15.84 -11.12 12.01
C PRO A 41 -15.30 -11.57 10.66
N ALA A 42 -16.16 -11.68 9.64
CA ALA A 42 -15.75 -12.07 8.30
C ALA A 42 -14.87 -10.99 7.63
N LEU A 43 -15.19 -9.71 7.83
CA LEU A 43 -14.38 -8.61 7.31
C LEU A 43 -13.01 -8.51 7.99
N ARG A 44 -12.92 -8.78 9.29
CA ARG A 44 -11.63 -8.91 10.00
C ARG A 44 -10.81 -10.04 9.41
N ILE A 45 -11.39 -11.23 9.25
CA ILE A 45 -10.72 -12.38 8.64
C ILE A 45 -10.23 -12.02 7.23
N ALA A 46 -11.07 -11.37 6.42
CA ALA A 46 -10.70 -10.91 5.09
C ALA A 46 -9.51 -9.93 5.13
N ALA A 47 -9.51 -8.96 6.04
CA ALA A 47 -8.40 -8.03 6.22
C ALA A 47 -7.09 -8.75 6.57
N PHE A 48 -7.13 -9.73 7.48
CA PHE A 48 -5.97 -10.55 7.83
C PHE A 48 -5.47 -11.40 6.66
N VAL A 49 -6.37 -12.04 5.91
CA VAL A 49 -6.02 -12.85 4.73
C VAL A 49 -5.38 -11.98 3.65
N LEU A 50 -5.94 -10.80 3.38
CA LEU A 50 -5.37 -9.84 2.44
C LEU A 50 -4.00 -9.32 2.90
N MET A 51 -3.84 -9.04 4.20
CA MET A 51 -2.56 -8.66 4.77
C MET A 51 -1.52 -9.77 4.55
N LEU A 52 -1.83 -11.01 4.92
CA LEU A 52 -0.92 -12.15 4.72
C LEU A 52 -0.57 -12.35 3.25
N GLY A 53 -1.56 -12.32 2.35
CA GLY A 53 -1.35 -12.43 0.91
C GLY A 53 -0.46 -11.32 0.36
N THR A 54 -0.64 -10.09 0.84
CA THR A 54 0.18 -8.92 0.48
C THR A 54 1.62 -9.11 0.96
N LEU A 55 1.83 -9.51 2.22
CA LEU A 55 3.16 -9.73 2.79
C LEU A 55 3.92 -10.83 2.04
N ILE A 56 3.25 -11.97 1.79
CA ILE A 56 3.83 -13.08 1.03
C ILE A 56 4.14 -12.64 -0.40
N GLY A 57 3.20 -11.98 -1.07
CA GLY A 57 3.38 -11.49 -2.43
C GLY A 57 4.56 -10.53 -2.54
N GLN A 58 4.66 -9.56 -1.63
CA GLN A 58 5.80 -8.65 -1.58
C GLN A 58 7.12 -9.37 -1.30
N ARG A 59 7.14 -10.33 -0.38
CA ARG A 59 8.35 -11.11 -0.07
C ARG A 59 8.85 -11.85 -1.30
N VAL A 60 7.95 -12.52 -2.02
CA VAL A 60 8.26 -13.27 -3.25
C VAL A 60 8.75 -12.34 -4.36
N LEU A 61 8.07 -11.21 -4.58
CA LEU A 61 8.46 -10.24 -5.61
C LEU A 61 9.80 -9.57 -5.28
N ARG A 62 10.04 -9.21 -4.02
CA ARG A 62 11.31 -8.61 -3.58
C ARG A 62 12.49 -9.58 -3.68
N ALA A 63 12.29 -10.85 -3.36
CA ALA A 63 13.36 -11.85 -3.42
C ALA A 63 13.97 -12.01 -4.83
N GLY A 64 13.19 -11.72 -5.89
CA GLY A 64 13.66 -11.76 -7.27
C GLY A 64 14.27 -10.47 -7.79
N LEU A 65 14.34 -9.39 -7.00
CA LEU A 65 14.90 -8.11 -7.45
C LEU A 65 16.41 -8.05 -7.15
N PRO A 66 17.26 -7.81 -8.15
CA PRO A 66 18.67 -7.57 -7.90
C PRO A 66 18.86 -6.19 -7.26
N THR A 67 19.83 -6.10 -6.37
CA THR A 67 20.30 -4.85 -5.79
C THR A 67 20.90 -3.93 -6.87
N LEU A 68 20.66 -2.62 -6.77
CA LEU A 68 21.31 -1.64 -7.65
C LEU A 68 22.79 -1.53 -7.29
N GLN A 69 23.69 -1.90 -8.22
CA GLN A 69 25.14 -1.91 -7.95
C GLN A 69 25.81 -0.54 -8.13
N SER A 70 25.25 0.35 -8.95
CA SER A 70 25.81 1.67 -9.24
C SER A 70 24.73 2.68 -9.60
N ALA A 71 24.89 3.91 -9.13
CA ALA A 71 24.02 5.04 -9.48
C ALA A 71 24.04 5.35 -10.99
N ALA A 72 25.14 5.05 -11.69
CA ALA A 72 25.25 5.23 -13.14
C ALA A 72 24.24 4.35 -13.91
N ASP A 73 23.84 3.22 -13.33
CA ASP A 73 22.96 2.24 -13.96
C ASP A 73 21.49 2.37 -13.51
N ALA A 74 21.17 3.34 -12.65
CA ALA A 74 19.85 3.48 -12.02
C ALA A 74 18.71 3.54 -13.05
N THR A 75 18.89 4.27 -14.15
CA THR A 75 17.88 4.36 -15.21
C THR A 75 17.65 3.02 -15.90
N ALA A 76 18.70 2.28 -16.20
CA ALA A 76 18.60 0.96 -16.83
C ALA A 76 17.93 -0.05 -15.88
N TRP A 77 18.29 -0.02 -14.59
CA TRP A 77 17.67 -0.84 -13.56
C TRP A 77 16.17 -0.58 -13.44
N TRP A 78 15.76 0.69 -13.34
CA TRP A 78 14.35 1.08 -13.25
C TRP A 78 13.56 0.81 -14.54
N GLN A 79 14.21 0.72 -15.70
CA GLN A 79 13.59 0.24 -16.93
C GLN A 79 13.36 -1.27 -16.90
N ALA A 80 14.34 -2.05 -16.44
CA ALA A 80 14.26 -3.51 -16.38
C ALA A 80 13.33 -4.03 -15.28
N HIS A 81 13.28 -3.35 -14.13
CA HIS A 81 12.62 -3.86 -12.92
C HIS A 81 11.46 -2.98 -12.42
N GLY A 82 11.25 -1.82 -13.03
CA GLY A 82 10.16 -0.89 -12.70
C GLY A 82 8.77 -1.54 -12.61
N PRO A 83 8.33 -2.36 -13.58
CA PRO A 83 7.03 -3.02 -13.50
C PRO A 83 6.84 -3.88 -12.24
N ARG A 84 7.88 -4.60 -11.82
CA ARG A 84 7.82 -5.44 -10.60
C ARG A 84 7.75 -4.58 -9.34
N VAL A 85 8.48 -3.47 -9.30
CA VAL A 85 8.41 -2.52 -8.19
C VAL A 85 7.03 -1.86 -8.11
N LEU A 86 6.43 -1.51 -9.26
CA LEU A 86 5.05 -1.01 -9.32
C LEU A 86 4.05 -2.04 -8.78
N THR A 87 4.23 -3.33 -9.07
CA THR A 87 3.39 -4.39 -8.46
C THR A 87 3.52 -4.41 -6.94
N ILE A 88 4.74 -4.27 -6.40
CA ILE A 88 4.96 -4.22 -4.95
C ILE A 88 4.21 -3.03 -4.32
N TRP A 89 4.29 -1.85 -4.95
CA TRP A 89 3.57 -0.66 -4.49
C TRP A 89 2.05 -0.83 -4.61
N ALA A 90 1.56 -1.35 -5.72
CA ALA A 90 0.13 -1.60 -5.93
C ALA A 90 -0.45 -2.60 -4.92
N LEU A 91 0.31 -3.63 -4.52
CA LEU A 91 -0.10 -4.55 -3.45
C LEU A 91 -0.25 -3.83 -2.10
N ALA A 92 0.71 -2.96 -1.76
CA ALA A 92 0.67 -2.19 -0.52
C ALA A 92 -0.51 -1.18 -0.51
N ASP A 93 -0.68 -0.47 -1.62
CA ASP A 93 -1.78 0.49 -1.84
C ASP A 93 -3.15 -0.19 -1.81
N GLY A 94 -3.28 -1.34 -2.47
CA GLY A 94 -4.51 -2.14 -2.46
C GLY A 94 -4.89 -2.59 -1.05
N LEU A 95 -3.92 -3.10 -0.29
CA LEU A 95 -4.14 -3.45 1.13
C LEU A 95 -4.58 -2.21 1.92
N ALA A 96 -3.95 -1.06 1.69
CA ALA A 96 -4.26 0.14 2.43
C ALA A 96 -5.67 0.68 2.12
N THR A 97 -6.02 0.68 0.84
CA THR A 97 -7.33 1.08 0.31
C THR A 97 -8.43 0.18 0.84
N VAL A 98 -8.25 -1.14 0.81
CA VAL A 98 -9.27 -2.06 1.35
C VAL A 98 -9.46 -1.85 2.85
N GLY A 99 -8.38 -1.65 3.61
CA GLY A 99 -8.46 -1.39 5.06
C GLY A 99 -9.32 -0.17 5.40
N VAL A 100 -9.12 0.94 4.68
CA VAL A 100 -9.86 2.18 4.94
C VAL A 100 -11.30 2.07 4.48
N VAL A 101 -11.56 1.37 3.38
CA VAL A 101 -12.94 1.11 2.91
C VAL A 101 -13.69 0.25 3.92
N PHE A 102 -13.08 -0.81 4.46
CA PHE A 102 -13.71 -1.65 5.47
C PHE A 102 -14.00 -0.87 6.75
N TRP A 103 -13.07 -0.03 7.20
CA TRP A 103 -13.30 0.86 8.33
C TRP A 103 -14.42 1.86 8.05
N PHE A 104 -14.43 2.48 6.87
CA PHE A 104 -15.46 3.43 6.47
C PHE A 104 -16.86 2.80 6.51
N LEU A 105 -16.98 1.55 6.06
CA LEU A 105 -18.26 0.82 6.03
C LEU A 105 -18.70 0.32 7.41
N THR A 106 -17.77 -0.12 8.25
CA THR A 106 -18.10 -0.84 9.51
C THR A 106 -17.91 -0.01 10.78
N GLY A 107 -17.14 1.08 10.72
CA GLY A 107 -16.67 1.79 11.90
C GLY A 107 -15.57 1.08 12.69
N ASP A 108 -15.23 -0.16 12.34
CA ASP A 108 -14.26 -0.96 13.08
C ASP A 108 -12.83 -0.49 12.79
N ILE A 109 -12.11 -0.10 13.84
CA ILE A 109 -10.74 0.41 13.73
C ILE A 109 -9.74 -0.68 13.32
N VAL A 110 -10.07 -1.97 13.51
CA VAL A 110 -9.16 -3.08 13.25
C VAL A 110 -8.78 -3.16 11.76
N PRO A 111 -9.72 -3.19 10.78
CA PRO A 111 -9.39 -3.08 9.36
C PRO A 111 -8.56 -1.84 8.98
N LEU A 112 -8.79 -0.69 9.62
CA LEU A 112 -7.98 0.52 9.37
C LEU A 112 -6.54 0.31 9.82
N ALA A 113 -6.33 -0.12 11.06
CA ALA A 113 -5.00 -0.30 11.62
C ALA A 113 -4.21 -1.40 10.87
N ILE A 114 -4.86 -2.51 10.55
CA ILE A 114 -4.22 -3.67 9.94
C ILE A 114 -4.09 -3.51 8.43
N GLY A 115 -5.14 -3.09 7.73
CA GLY A 115 -5.08 -2.89 6.27
C GLY A 115 -4.32 -1.62 5.92
N THR A 116 -4.87 -0.47 6.31
CA THR A 116 -4.29 0.85 5.99
C THR A 116 -2.96 1.10 6.66
N GLY A 117 -2.86 0.83 7.97
CA GLY A 117 -1.61 1.03 8.70
C GLY A 117 -0.46 0.18 8.14
N VAL A 118 -0.68 -1.12 7.93
CA VAL A 118 0.36 -2.01 7.37
C VAL A 118 0.63 -1.68 5.91
N GLY A 119 -0.39 -1.41 5.09
CA GLY A 119 -0.19 -1.03 3.69
C GLY A 119 0.65 0.24 3.52
N LEU A 120 0.36 1.29 4.32
CA LEU A 120 1.18 2.50 4.37
C LEU A 120 2.61 2.21 4.86
N PHE A 121 2.75 1.40 5.90
CA PHE A 121 4.07 1.00 6.39
C PHE A 121 4.89 0.29 5.30
N LEU A 122 4.26 -0.63 4.55
CA LEU A 122 4.90 -1.33 3.44
C LEU A 122 5.27 -0.39 2.29
N LEU A 123 4.43 0.61 1.98
CA LEU A 123 4.77 1.67 1.01
C LEU A 123 6.01 2.44 1.47
N VAL A 124 6.06 2.89 2.73
CA VAL A 124 7.21 3.63 3.27
C VAL A 124 8.49 2.78 3.23
N MET A 125 8.40 1.50 3.58
CA MET A 125 9.50 0.54 3.50
C MET A 125 9.87 0.14 2.06
N ALA A 126 9.02 0.47 1.09
CA ALA A 126 9.25 0.28 -0.34
C ALA A 126 9.60 1.59 -1.05
N ARG A 127 10.11 2.61 -0.32
CA ARG A 127 10.54 3.86 -0.93
C ARG A 127 11.62 3.61 -2.01
N PRO A 128 11.69 4.41 -3.08
CA PRO A 128 12.67 4.25 -4.16
C PRO A 128 14.11 4.11 -3.67
N ALA A 129 14.51 4.94 -2.69
CA ALA A 129 15.84 4.88 -2.09
C ALA A 129 16.17 3.50 -1.49
N GLY A 130 15.17 2.79 -0.95
CA GLY A 130 15.37 1.44 -0.40
C GLY A 130 15.70 0.37 -1.46
N PHE A 131 15.53 0.67 -2.75
CA PHE A 131 16.01 -0.17 -3.86
C PHE A 131 17.35 0.32 -4.44
N GLU A 132 17.73 1.57 -4.11
CA GLU A 132 18.96 2.22 -4.59
C GLU A 132 20.13 2.03 -3.60
N ASP A 133 19.85 1.94 -2.29
CA ASP A 133 20.83 1.88 -1.19
C ASP A 133 21.20 0.44 -0.76
N GLY A 134 20.75 -0.58 -1.51
CA GLY A 134 20.92 -1.99 -1.14
C GLY A 134 22.29 -2.55 -1.44
#